data_AF-A0A419FAM0-F1
#
_entry.id   AF-A0A419FAM0-F1
#
_cell.length_a   1.000
_cell.length_b   1.000
_cell.length_c   1.000
_cell.angle_alpha   90.00
_cell.angle_beta   90.00
_cell.angle_gamma   90.00
#
_symmetry.space_group_name_H-M   'P 1'
#
loop_
_entity.id
_entity.type
_entity.pdbx_description
1 polymer ?
#
loop_
_entity_poly.entity_id
_entity_poly.type
_entity_poly.pdbx_seq_one_letter_code
_entity_poly.pdbx_strand_id
1 'polypeptide(L)'
;MNRMYFLAAAALLAALLWGCSDLGDNAPTGGNGSAVDSVNFAREVLPILQTYCTSCHSGGNPSANLDLSSYAGIINAQSPSAPVVVPGNPDASPLVRRLDGTDPPVMPIGSPALMVSQVELIRAWIVQGALENAGTGTGGGGGGGGGGGTGGAISYVNHVQPILTSHCVACHASPASPSYGNLDLTSYAGLTSSSANHGPVIIAGDPNGSYLVKRINGTVAPLMPPTGSLTPQQVDLIEQWIAEGAVNDGGSGGGSGPVSYAADIQPLFTIRCVACHKPPNPEAGLDLTSWADLMAGAEGEEVIIPFNAAESELYQKLLPGEEERMPPGGPYLTEGQTGMIAEWINDGALNN
;
A
#
# COMPACT_ATOMS: atom_id res chain seq x y z
N MET A 1 -3.27 77.50 59.97
CA MET A 1 -4.15 77.25 58.80
C MET A 1 -3.28 77.33 57.56
N ASN A 2 -3.02 76.21 56.89
CA ASN A 2 -2.14 76.05 55.70
C ASN A 2 -0.66 76.42 55.92
N ARG A 3 0.35 75.84 55.26
CA ARG A 3 0.55 74.67 54.37
C ARG A 3 2.08 74.64 54.14
N MET A 4 2.56 73.56 53.52
CA MET A 4 3.88 73.39 52.90
C MET A 4 5.05 73.07 53.84
N TYR A 5 5.37 71.78 53.93
CA TYR A 5 6.74 71.33 54.18
C TYR A 5 7.37 70.84 52.88
N PHE A 6 8.56 71.38 52.65
CA PHE A 6 9.52 71.09 51.62
C PHE A 6 10.15 69.70 51.80
N LEU A 7 10.46 69.08 50.66
CA LEU A 7 11.67 68.32 50.33
C LEU A 7 12.56 67.83 51.50
N ALA A 8 12.77 66.52 51.61
CA ALA A 8 14.04 65.87 51.22
C ALA A 8 14.16 64.44 51.80
N ALA A 9 14.30 63.49 50.87
CA ALA A 9 15.26 62.40 50.82
C ALA A 9 15.41 61.35 51.95
N ALA A 10 15.63 60.13 51.44
CA ALA A 10 16.24 58.94 52.03
C ALA A 10 15.30 58.05 52.88
N ALA A 11 14.73 56.98 52.31
CA ALA A 11 15.35 55.72 51.90
C ALA A 11 15.09 54.63 52.95
N LEU A 12 14.47 53.54 52.49
CA LEU A 12 14.80 52.13 52.79
C LEU A 12 13.56 51.23 53.01
N LEU A 13 13.59 50.15 52.23
CA LEU A 13 12.98 48.82 52.39
C LEU A 13 11.50 48.57 52.02
N ALA A 14 11.36 47.42 51.32
CA ALA A 14 10.19 46.59 51.03
C ALA A 14 9.30 47.07 49.85
N ALA A 15 8.97 46.28 48.83
CA ALA A 15 9.20 44.86 48.56
C ALA A 15 9.16 44.65 47.02
N LEU A 16 10.14 43.90 46.50
CA LEU A 16 10.10 43.36 45.14
C LEU A 16 9.14 42.16 45.15
N LEU A 17 7.95 42.37 44.58
CA LEU A 17 7.02 41.31 44.19
C LEU A 17 7.12 41.12 42.68
N TRP A 18 7.10 39.83 42.31
CA TRP A 18 7.21 39.25 40.96
C TRP A 18 8.65 39.22 40.44
N GLY A 19 9.28 38.07 40.22
CA GLY A 19 8.72 36.77 39.88
C GLY A 19 9.36 36.34 38.56
N CYS A 20 10.26 35.37 38.66
CA CYS A 20 10.86 34.54 37.61
C CYS A 20 11.54 35.22 36.40
N SER A 21 12.87 35.15 36.45
CA SER A 21 13.76 34.72 35.36
C SER A 21 13.09 34.12 34.12
N ASP A 22 13.31 34.77 32.98
CA ASP A 22 13.32 34.12 31.67
C ASP A 22 14.67 34.42 31.00
N LEU A 23 15.61 33.51 31.22
CA LEU A 23 16.89 33.43 30.51
C LEU A 23 16.93 32.03 29.88
N GLY A 24 16.54 31.97 28.62
CA GLY A 24 17.10 31.06 27.62
C GLY A 24 16.85 29.57 27.85
N ASP A 25 15.76 29.07 27.26
CA ASP A 25 15.64 27.67 26.89
C ASP A 25 15.31 27.56 25.40
N ASN A 26 16.35 27.36 24.56
CA ASN A 26 16.17 26.60 23.32
C ASN A 26 16.06 25.12 23.72
N ALA A 27 14.85 24.71 24.09
CA ALA A 27 14.47 23.32 24.23
C ALA A 27 13.58 22.92 23.03
N PRO A 28 13.79 21.73 22.44
CA PRO A 28 13.06 21.29 21.26
C PRO A 28 11.58 21.15 21.63
N THR A 29 10.71 21.78 20.85
CA THR A 29 9.26 21.64 21.02
C THR A 29 8.91 20.16 20.95
N GLY A 30 8.37 19.68 22.07
CA GLY A 30 8.01 18.29 22.32
C GLY A 30 7.11 17.70 21.25
N GLY A 31 7.35 16.41 21.01
CA GLY A 31 6.58 15.57 20.12
C GLY A 31 5.10 15.57 20.47
N ASN A 32 4.30 15.75 19.43
CA ASN A 32 2.89 15.46 19.46
C ASN A 32 2.76 13.93 19.45
N GLY A 33 2.38 13.34 20.58
CA GLY A 33 2.02 11.93 20.69
C GLY A 33 0.75 11.69 19.89
N SER A 34 0.90 11.45 18.59
CA SER A 34 -0.12 10.84 17.75
C SER A 34 -0.52 9.52 18.40
N ALA A 35 -1.83 9.21 18.42
CA ALA A 35 -2.27 7.85 18.65
C ALA A 35 -1.52 6.98 17.64
N VAL A 36 -0.55 6.21 18.14
CA VAL A 36 0.33 5.41 17.30
C VAL A 36 -0.55 4.37 16.66
N ASP A 37 -0.62 4.35 15.32
CA ASP A 37 -1.28 3.27 14.59
C ASP A 37 -0.79 1.95 15.16
N SER A 38 -1.74 1.14 15.63
CA SER A 38 -1.42 -0.03 16.42
C SER A 38 -0.83 -1.12 15.53
N VAL A 39 0.41 -1.50 15.76
CA VAL A 39 1.12 -2.56 15.05
C VAL A 39 0.40 -3.89 15.28
N ASN A 40 -0.01 -4.52 14.19
CA ASN A 40 -0.62 -5.83 14.19
C ASN A 40 0.48 -6.91 14.18
N PHE A 41 0.64 -7.62 15.31
CA PHE A 41 1.69 -8.62 15.42
C PHE A 41 1.64 -9.69 14.32
N ALA A 42 0.46 -10.25 14.04
CA ALA A 42 0.32 -11.36 13.10
C ALA A 42 0.68 -10.96 11.66
N ARG A 43 0.36 -9.73 11.27
CA ARG A 43 0.61 -9.21 9.91
C ARG A 43 1.99 -8.57 9.74
N GLU A 44 2.43 -7.81 10.73
CA GLU A 44 3.57 -6.91 10.56
C GLU A 44 4.85 -7.45 11.23
N VAL A 45 4.74 -8.13 12.38
CA VAL A 45 5.90 -8.57 13.18
C VAL A 45 6.24 -10.03 12.92
N LEU A 46 5.23 -10.90 12.95
CA LEU A 46 5.40 -12.34 12.84
C LEU A 46 6.10 -12.76 11.53
N PRO A 47 5.78 -12.20 10.35
CA PRO A 47 6.45 -12.59 9.10
C PRO A 47 7.95 -12.25 9.10
N ILE A 48 8.36 -11.18 9.79
CA ILE A 48 9.79 -10.84 9.95
C ILE A 48 10.47 -11.93 10.78
N LEU A 49 9.90 -12.29 11.93
CA LEU A 49 10.47 -13.31 12.81
C LEU A 49 10.47 -14.70 12.15
N GLN A 50 9.43 -15.03 11.38
CA GLN A 50 9.37 -16.25 10.58
C GLN A 50 10.47 -16.29 9.52
N THR A 51 10.67 -15.18 8.80
CA THR A 51 11.66 -15.11 7.71
C THR A 51 13.09 -15.22 8.24
N TYR A 52 13.44 -14.47 9.28
CA TYR A 52 14.84 -14.32 9.70
C TYR A 52 15.25 -15.19 10.88
N CYS A 53 14.30 -15.70 11.67
CA CYS A 53 14.62 -16.31 12.97
C CYS A 53 14.21 -17.78 13.08
N THR A 54 13.12 -18.21 12.45
CA THR A 54 12.57 -19.56 12.71
C THR A 54 13.42 -20.71 12.17
N SER A 55 14.35 -20.46 11.25
CA SER A 55 15.30 -21.48 10.77
C SER A 55 16.15 -22.08 11.90
N CYS A 56 16.38 -21.32 12.97
CA CYS A 56 17.10 -21.76 14.17
C CYS A 56 16.23 -21.73 15.43
N HIS A 57 15.30 -20.78 15.54
CA HIS A 57 14.48 -20.55 16.73
C HIS A 57 13.05 -21.08 16.55
N SER A 58 12.90 -22.31 16.08
CA SER A 58 11.61 -23.01 16.04
C SER A 58 11.78 -24.54 16.13
N GLY A 59 10.68 -25.28 16.25
CA GLY A 59 10.67 -26.74 16.17
C GLY A 59 11.07 -27.46 17.47
N GLY A 60 11.51 -28.72 17.35
CA GLY A 60 11.74 -29.60 18.50
C GLY A 60 13.06 -29.39 19.25
N ASN A 61 13.99 -28.62 18.70
CA ASN A 61 15.27 -28.31 19.35
C ASN A 61 15.77 -26.90 18.99
N PRO A 62 15.00 -25.85 19.33
CA PRO A 62 15.31 -24.49 18.90
C PRO A 62 16.53 -23.93 19.64
N SER A 63 17.30 -23.09 18.95
CA SER A 63 18.42 -22.36 19.52
C SER A 63 18.00 -21.57 20.76
N ALA A 64 18.78 -21.73 21.83
CA ALA A 64 18.50 -21.17 23.16
C ALA A 64 17.12 -21.54 23.75
N ASN A 65 16.51 -22.64 23.26
CA ASN A 65 15.16 -23.07 23.62
C ASN A 65 14.09 -21.98 23.37
N LEU A 66 14.27 -21.17 22.32
CA LEU A 66 13.36 -20.08 21.96
C LEU A 66 12.52 -20.45 20.73
N ASP A 67 11.20 -20.43 20.86
CA ASP A 67 10.28 -20.56 19.72
C ASP A 67 9.77 -19.19 19.29
N LEU A 68 10.21 -18.75 18.11
CA LEU A 68 9.84 -17.47 17.51
C LEU A 68 8.84 -17.64 16.35
N SER A 69 8.17 -18.79 16.25
CA SER A 69 7.23 -19.11 15.15
C SER A 69 5.79 -18.68 15.41
N SER A 70 5.45 -18.29 16.65
CA SER A 70 4.09 -17.91 17.04
C SER A 70 4.09 -16.82 18.11
N TYR A 71 2.98 -16.08 18.22
CA TYR A 71 2.80 -15.07 19.27
C TYR A 71 3.04 -15.65 20.66
N ALA A 72 2.37 -16.77 20.96
CA ALA A 72 2.49 -17.46 22.24
C ALA A 72 3.93 -17.90 22.51
N GLY A 73 4.65 -18.38 21.50
CA GLY A 73 6.08 -18.73 21.64
C GLY A 73 6.93 -17.52 22.02
N ILE A 74 6.70 -16.38 21.34
CA ILE A 74 7.52 -15.17 21.48
C ILE A 74 7.25 -14.46 22.81
N ILE A 75 5.99 -14.29 23.20
CA ILE A 75 5.66 -13.54 24.42
C ILE A 75 5.99 -14.33 25.70
N ASN A 76 6.00 -15.66 25.62
CA ASN A 76 6.38 -16.54 26.73
C ASN A 76 7.86 -16.94 26.70
N ALA A 77 8.61 -16.55 25.68
CA ALA A 77 10.02 -16.87 25.52
C ALA A 77 10.87 -16.25 26.64
N GLN A 78 11.81 -17.04 27.16
CA GLN A 78 12.71 -16.65 28.24
C GLN A 78 14.17 -16.96 27.89
N SER A 79 15.08 -16.08 28.32
CA SER A 79 16.53 -16.30 28.18
C SER A 79 17.29 -15.66 29.34
N PRO A 80 18.15 -16.40 30.08
CA PRO A 80 17.91 -17.72 30.69
C PRO A 80 16.81 -17.72 31.76
N SER A 81 16.32 -16.55 32.19
CA SER A 81 15.15 -16.40 33.09
C SER A 81 14.48 -15.03 32.97
N ALA A 82 14.86 -14.23 31.98
CA ALA A 82 14.23 -12.94 31.69
C ALA A 82 13.38 -13.05 30.42
N PRO A 83 12.25 -12.33 30.32
CA PRO A 83 11.45 -12.27 29.10
C PRO A 83 12.31 -11.84 27.90
N VAL A 84 12.15 -12.52 26.76
CA VAL A 84 12.78 -12.13 25.49
C VAL A 84 12.15 -10.85 24.92
N VAL A 85 10.87 -10.64 25.22
CA VAL A 85 10.12 -9.42 24.94
C VAL A 85 9.64 -8.83 26.27
N VAL A 86 9.91 -7.55 26.50
CA VAL A 86 9.43 -6.77 27.65
C VAL A 86 8.39 -5.78 27.13
N PRO A 87 7.08 -6.10 27.23
CA PRO A 87 6.00 -5.21 26.80
C PRO A 87 6.18 -3.77 27.32
N GLY A 88 6.05 -2.80 26.42
CA GLY A 88 6.24 -1.37 26.69
C GLY A 88 7.70 -0.90 26.72
N ASN A 89 8.69 -1.80 26.65
CA ASN A 89 10.10 -1.42 26.77
C ASN A 89 10.99 -2.17 25.76
N PRO A 90 11.15 -1.63 24.53
CA PRO A 90 12.00 -2.25 23.51
C PRO A 90 13.47 -2.30 23.93
N ASP A 91 14.00 -1.27 24.59
CA ASP A 91 15.41 -1.22 24.98
C ASP A 91 15.75 -2.24 26.08
N ALA A 92 14.77 -2.59 26.92
CA ALA A 92 14.93 -3.69 27.87
C ALA A 92 14.75 -5.07 27.23
N SER A 93 14.17 -5.16 26.03
CA SER A 93 13.85 -6.43 25.36
C SER A 93 15.10 -7.05 24.72
N PRO A 94 15.55 -8.25 25.16
CA PRO A 94 16.65 -8.96 24.50
C PRO A 94 16.46 -9.15 22.99
N LEU A 95 15.21 -9.29 22.52
CA LEU A 95 14.89 -9.38 21.10
C LEU A 95 15.46 -8.18 20.33
N VAL A 96 15.18 -6.96 20.78
CA VAL A 96 15.61 -5.72 20.11
C VAL A 96 17.11 -5.51 20.24
N ARG A 97 17.68 -5.70 21.44
CA ARG A 97 19.11 -5.48 21.69
C ARG A 97 20.02 -6.38 20.85
N ARG A 98 19.54 -7.58 20.50
CA ARG A 98 20.27 -8.49 19.60
C ARG A 98 20.12 -8.09 18.14
N LEU A 99 19.03 -7.43 17.75
CA LEU A 99 18.81 -6.95 16.39
C LEU A 99 19.58 -5.65 16.10
N ASP A 100 19.70 -4.75 17.08
CA ASP A 100 20.44 -3.49 16.94
C ASP A 100 21.94 -3.59 17.28
N GLY A 101 22.38 -4.77 17.73
CA GLY A 101 23.78 -5.07 18.00
C GLY A 101 24.29 -4.55 19.34
N THR A 102 23.42 -4.05 20.22
CA THR A 102 23.80 -3.61 21.57
C THR A 102 24.04 -4.77 22.54
N ASP A 103 23.63 -6.00 22.19
CA ASP A 103 23.88 -7.23 22.96
C ASP A 103 24.30 -8.42 22.08
N PRO A 104 25.53 -8.95 22.22
CA PRO A 104 25.98 -10.11 21.47
C PRO A 104 25.42 -11.44 22.01
N PRO A 105 25.22 -12.47 21.15
CA PRO A 105 25.42 -12.44 19.71
C PRO A 105 24.32 -11.64 18.99
N VAL A 106 24.75 -10.85 18.01
CA VAL A 106 23.87 -10.10 17.12
C VAL A 106 23.10 -11.06 16.23
N MET A 107 21.80 -10.82 16.06
CA MET A 107 20.89 -11.64 15.27
C MET A 107 20.40 -10.88 14.04
N PRO A 108 20.12 -11.57 12.91
CA PRO A 108 20.24 -13.01 12.70
C PRO A 108 21.69 -13.46 12.45
N ILE A 109 22.10 -14.59 13.05
CA ILE A 109 23.43 -15.18 12.82
C ILE A 109 23.46 -15.82 11.42
N GLY A 110 24.48 -15.50 10.63
CA GLY A 110 24.70 -16.13 9.32
C GLY A 110 23.75 -15.68 8.21
N SER A 111 22.96 -14.62 8.44
CA SER A 111 22.13 -13.94 7.44
C SER A 111 22.37 -12.43 7.48
N PRO A 112 22.00 -11.67 6.43
CA PRO A 112 22.04 -10.21 6.48
C PRO A 112 21.22 -9.66 7.66
N ALA A 113 21.66 -8.54 8.23
CA ALA A 113 20.91 -7.82 9.26
C ALA A 113 19.52 -7.40 8.73
N LEU A 114 18.54 -7.30 9.64
CA LEU A 114 17.24 -6.73 9.31
C LEU A 114 17.40 -5.28 8.86
N MET A 115 16.46 -4.82 8.03
CA MET A 115 16.36 -3.41 7.69
C MET A 115 16.03 -2.59 8.95
N VAL A 116 16.52 -1.35 9.00
CA VAL A 116 16.20 -0.41 10.10
C VAL A 116 14.68 -0.32 10.31
N SER A 117 13.89 -0.23 9.24
CA SER A 117 12.43 -0.19 9.32
C SER A 117 11.80 -1.45 9.93
N GLN A 118 12.37 -2.64 9.71
CA GLN A 118 11.89 -3.89 10.31
C GLN A 118 12.20 -3.93 11.82
N VAL A 119 13.37 -3.43 12.22
CA VAL A 119 13.74 -3.30 13.63
C VAL A 119 12.83 -2.27 14.31
N GLU A 120 12.56 -1.12 13.68
CA GLU A 120 11.66 -0.10 14.19
C GLU A 120 10.20 -0.60 14.31
N LEU A 121 9.73 -1.46 13.41
CA LEU A 121 8.41 -2.08 13.49
C LEU A 121 8.30 -3.02 14.70
N ILE A 122 9.33 -3.84 14.95
CA ILE A 122 9.42 -4.69 16.15
C ILE A 122 9.49 -3.82 17.41
N ARG A 123 10.26 -2.73 17.40
CA ARG A 123 10.34 -1.75 18.50
C ARG A 123 8.97 -1.13 18.78
N ALA A 124 8.27 -0.68 17.74
CA ALA A 124 6.94 -0.06 17.85
C ALA A 124 5.90 -1.02 18.43
N TRP A 125 5.85 -2.26 17.96
CA TRP A 125 5.00 -3.31 18.53
C TRP A 125 5.27 -3.52 20.02
N ILE A 126 6.53 -3.57 20.44
CA ILE A 126 6.89 -3.71 21.85
C ILE A 126 6.46 -2.49 22.64
N VAL A 127 6.70 -1.27 22.14
CA VAL A 127 6.22 -0.02 22.78
C VAL A 127 4.71 -0.06 23.02
N GLN A 128 3.94 -0.63 22.10
CA GLN A 128 2.48 -0.75 22.19
C GLN A 128 2.00 -1.92 23.06
N GLY A 129 2.89 -2.51 23.86
CA GLY A 129 2.54 -3.56 24.81
C GLY A 129 2.62 -4.98 24.24
N ALA A 130 3.27 -5.15 23.09
CA ALA A 130 3.54 -6.44 22.48
C ALA A 130 2.28 -7.33 22.35
N LEU A 131 1.15 -6.75 21.94
CA LEU A 131 -0.15 -7.44 21.85
C LEU A 131 -0.25 -8.30 20.58
N GLU A 132 -1.01 -9.40 20.65
CA GLU A 132 -1.22 -10.33 19.52
C GLU A 132 -2.04 -9.72 18.40
N ASN A 133 -3.05 -8.93 18.78
CA ASN A 133 -3.87 -8.13 17.89
C ASN A 133 -4.06 -6.79 18.60
N ALA A 134 -4.09 -5.70 17.85
CA ALA A 134 -4.44 -4.40 18.38
C ALA A 134 -5.80 -4.48 19.10
N GLY A 135 -5.77 -4.42 20.43
CA GLY A 135 -6.93 -4.68 21.27
C GLY A 135 -7.94 -3.54 21.17
N THR A 136 -9.13 -3.89 20.70
CA THR A 136 -10.38 -3.13 20.79
C THR A 136 -10.72 -2.79 22.25
N GLY A 137 -10.34 -1.59 22.68
CA GLY A 137 -10.78 -0.99 23.94
C GLY A 137 -12.16 -0.33 23.78
N THR A 138 -13.14 -0.82 24.53
CA THR A 138 -14.55 -0.39 24.52
C THR A 138 -14.78 0.91 25.30
N GLY A 139 -15.52 1.86 24.69
CA GLY A 139 -16.45 2.76 25.40
C GLY A 139 -16.14 4.27 25.43
N GLY A 140 -17.01 5.07 24.79
CA GLY A 140 -17.15 6.51 25.07
C GLY A 140 -17.39 7.35 23.82
N GLY A 141 -18.65 7.70 23.55
CA GLY A 141 -19.07 8.35 22.31
C GLY A 141 -18.68 9.82 22.14
N GLY A 142 -18.91 10.30 20.91
CA GLY A 142 -19.13 11.71 20.61
C GLY A 142 -17.94 12.47 20.05
N GLY A 143 -17.96 12.66 18.73
CA GLY A 143 -17.83 13.99 18.14
C GLY A 143 -16.44 14.57 17.91
N GLY A 144 -16.11 14.70 16.61
CA GLY A 144 -15.26 15.75 16.04
C GLY A 144 -13.75 15.60 16.29
N GLY A 145 -12.86 15.67 15.30
CA GLY A 145 -13.00 16.05 13.91
C GLY A 145 -11.66 16.58 13.40
N GLY A 146 -11.25 16.14 12.20
CA GLY A 146 -10.33 16.81 11.27
C GLY A 146 -8.85 16.87 11.66
N GLY A 147 -7.87 16.57 10.80
CA GLY A 147 -7.82 16.23 9.36
C GLY A 147 -6.33 15.97 9.00
N GLY A 148 -5.92 15.49 7.83
CA GLY A 148 -6.60 15.22 6.57
C GLY A 148 -5.50 14.88 5.55
N GLY A 149 -5.47 13.62 5.12
CA GLY A 149 -4.69 13.07 4.02
C GLY A 149 -5.22 11.66 3.79
N THR A 150 -6.18 11.55 2.88
CA THR A 150 -7.13 10.43 2.70
C THR A 150 -6.44 9.08 2.47
N GLY A 151 -6.57 8.13 3.40
CA GLY A 151 -6.18 6.73 3.18
C GLY A 151 -7.18 6.03 2.26
N GLY A 152 -6.97 6.14 0.95
CA GLY A 152 -7.76 5.45 -0.06
C GLY A 152 -7.55 3.93 -0.05
N ALA A 153 -8.49 3.20 -0.65
CA ALA A 153 -8.38 1.76 -0.87
C ALA A 153 -7.06 1.40 -1.57
N ILE A 154 -6.52 0.21 -1.30
CA ILE A 154 -5.30 -0.27 -1.96
C ILE A 154 -5.59 -0.49 -3.43
N SER A 155 -5.00 0.39 -4.25
CA SER A 155 -5.01 0.29 -5.70
C SER A 155 -4.33 -0.98 -6.23
N TYR A 156 -5.05 -1.77 -7.03
CA TYR A 156 -4.47 -2.87 -7.80
C TYR A 156 -3.38 -2.35 -8.75
N VAL A 157 -3.63 -1.29 -9.52
CA VAL A 157 -2.66 -0.81 -10.53
C VAL A 157 -1.44 -0.13 -9.92
N ASN A 158 -1.63 0.66 -8.87
CA ASN A 158 -0.53 1.45 -8.30
C ASN A 158 0.25 0.68 -7.25
N HIS A 159 -0.37 -0.27 -6.55
CA HIS A 159 0.30 -1.00 -5.47
C HIS A 159 0.56 -2.47 -5.81
N VAL A 160 -0.42 -3.20 -6.35
CA VAL A 160 -0.32 -4.67 -6.50
C VAL A 160 0.33 -5.10 -7.81
N GLN A 161 -0.12 -4.54 -8.94
CA GLN A 161 0.37 -4.86 -10.27
C GLN A 161 1.88 -4.64 -10.44
N PRO A 162 2.50 -3.57 -9.89
CA PRO A 162 3.95 -3.38 -9.99
C PRO A 162 4.72 -4.48 -9.25
N ILE A 163 4.19 -4.99 -8.14
CA ILE A 163 4.77 -6.10 -7.39
C ILE A 163 4.70 -7.38 -8.22
N LEU A 164 3.52 -7.70 -8.76
CA LEU A 164 3.34 -8.89 -9.62
C LEU A 164 4.23 -8.83 -10.88
N THR A 165 4.32 -7.65 -11.50
CA THR A 165 5.16 -7.41 -12.68
C THR A 165 6.65 -7.61 -12.39
N SER A 166 7.12 -7.07 -11.26
CA SER A 166 8.54 -7.09 -10.91
C SER A 166 9.01 -8.46 -10.45
N HIS A 167 8.15 -9.22 -9.77
CA HIS A 167 8.55 -10.42 -9.03
C HIS A 167 7.98 -11.72 -9.57
N CYS A 168 6.91 -11.67 -10.37
CA CYS A 168 6.16 -12.88 -10.73
C CYS A 168 6.05 -13.09 -12.26
N VAL A 169 5.83 -12.02 -13.02
CA VAL A 169 5.52 -12.10 -14.47
C VAL A 169 6.62 -12.80 -15.29
N ALA A 170 7.89 -12.69 -14.90
CA ALA A 170 8.99 -13.34 -15.61
C ALA A 170 8.85 -14.88 -15.75
N CYS A 171 8.07 -15.52 -14.86
CA CYS A 171 7.82 -16.97 -14.82
C CYS A 171 6.33 -17.34 -14.91
N HIS A 172 5.43 -16.37 -14.74
CA HIS A 172 3.98 -16.57 -14.72
C HIS A 172 3.30 -15.62 -15.71
N ALA A 173 3.69 -15.73 -16.99
CA ALA A 173 3.07 -14.99 -18.09
C ALA A 173 2.56 -16.00 -19.12
N SER A 174 1.26 -16.00 -19.41
CA SER A 174 0.67 -16.78 -20.50
C SER A 174 0.16 -15.82 -21.59
N PRO A 175 0.33 -16.08 -22.89
CA PRO A 175 0.85 -17.31 -23.54
C PRO A 175 2.39 -17.39 -23.64
N ALA A 176 3.13 -16.55 -22.91
CA ALA A 176 4.59 -16.62 -22.88
C ALA A 176 5.10 -17.91 -22.19
N SER A 177 6.34 -18.29 -22.48
CA SER A 177 6.99 -19.48 -21.91
C SER A 177 8.28 -19.11 -21.20
N PRO A 178 8.57 -19.65 -19.99
CA PRO A 178 7.76 -20.64 -19.26
C PRO A 178 6.60 -19.99 -18.48
N SER A 179 5.37 -20.51 -18.62
CA SER A 179 4.24 -20.23 -17.71
C SER A 179 4.12 -21.39 -16.72
N TYR A 180 4.71 -21.24 -15.54
CA TYR A 180 4.65 -22.28 -14.51
C TYR A 180 3.24 -22.34 -13.89
N GLY A 181 2.70 -23.56 -13.78
CA GLY A 181 1.42 -23.81 -13.12
C GLY A 181 0.17 -23.40 -13.91
N ASN A 182 0.30 -23.11 -15.22
CA ASN A 182 -0.76 -22.58 -16.07
C ASN A 182 -1.36 -21.27 -15.51
N LEU A 183 -0.47 -20.45 -14.94
CA LEU A 183 -0.80 -19.21 -14.26
C LEU A 183 -0.33 -18.01 -15.10
N ASP A 184 -1.24 -17.06 -15.30
CA ASP A 184 -0.95 -15.77 -15.91
C ASP A 184 -1.14 -14.65 -14.89
N LEU A 185 -0.06 -13.95 -14.56
CA LEU A 185 -0.04 -12.79 -13.67
C LEU A 185 0.23 -11.49 -14.44
N THR A 186 0.19 -11.52 -15.77
CA THR A 186 0.35 -10.30 -16.60
C THR A 186 -0.90 -9.44 -16.61
N SER A 187 -2.05 -10.00 -16.22
CA SER A 187 -3.35 -9.34 -16.26
C SER A 187 -4.19 -9.67 -15.02
N TYR A 188 -5.13 -8.79 -14.68
CA TYR A 188 -6.09 -9.02 -13.61
C TYR A 188 -7.03 -10.21 -13.92
N ALA A 189 -7.43 -10.36 -15.18
CA ALA A 189 -8.19 -11.52 -15.65
C ALA A 189 -7.42 -12.82 -15.43
N GLY A 190 -6.11 -12.85 -15.71
CA GLY A 190 -5.25 -13.99 -15.41
C GLY A 190 -5.18 -14.29 -13.90
N LEU A 191 -5.08 -13.25 -13.07
CA LEU A 191 -5.04 -13.34 -11.61
C LEU A 191 -6.35 -13.87 -11.00
N THR A 192 -7.51 -13.52 -11.56
CA THR A 192 -8.83 -13.97 -11.08
C THR A 192 -9.32 -15.25 -11.74
N SER A 193 -8.64 -15.72 -12.79
CA SER A 193 -9.04 -16.93 -13.51
C SER A 193 -8.87 -18.21 -12.67
N SER A 194 -9.74 -19.19 -12.91
CA SER A 194 -9.68 -20.51 -12.27
C SER A 194 -8.73 -21.49 -13.00
N SER A 195 -7.85 -21.01 -13.88
CA SER A 195 -7.06 -21.86 -14.78
C SER A 195 -5.79 -22.44 -14.15
N ALA A 196 -5.43 -22.02 -12.93
CA ALA A 196 -4.28 -22.55 -12.22
C ALA A 196 -4.54 -23.98 -11.73
N ASN A 197 -3.51 -24.84 -11.79
CA ASN A 197 -3.58 -26.24 -11.34
C ASN A 197 -3.83 -26.43 -9.82
N HIS A 198 -4.05 -25.35 -9.08
CA HIS A 198 -4.12 -25.33 -7.62
C HIS A 198 -5.38 -24.62 -7.07
N GLY A 199 -6.37 -24.35 -7.93
CA GLY A 199 -7.59 -23.63 -7.55
C GLY A 199 -7.47 -22.11 -7.74
N PRO A 200 -8.39 -21.32 -7.15
CA PRO A 200 -8.40 -19.86 -7.33
C PRO A 200 -7.13 -19.23 -6.75
N VAL A 201 -6.45 -18.44 -7.57
CA VAL A 201 -5.21 -17.75 -7.20
C VAL A 201 -5.49 -16.72 -6.11
N ILE A 202 -6.61 -16.01 -6.23
CA ILE A 202 -7.16 -15.08 -5.23
C ILE A 202 -8.63 -15.38 -4.95
N ILE A 203 -9.06 -15.10 -3.73
CA ILE A 203 -10.45 -15.14 -3.27
C ILE A 203 -10.74 -13.77 -2.67
N ALA A 204 -11.55 -12.97 -3.36
CA ALA A 204 -11.91 -11.62 -2.91
C ALA A 204 -12.49 -11.64 -1.49
N GLY A 205 -11.96 -10.79 -0.61
CA GLY A 205 -12.34 -10.73 0.81
C GLY A 205 -11.70 -11.80 1.69
N ASP A 206 -10.94 -12.75 1.13
CA ASP A 206 -10.31 -13.85 1.87
C ASP A 206 -8.82 -14.04 1.51
N PRO A 207 -7.92 -13.22 2.10
CA PRO A 207 -6.47 -13.36 1.93
C PRO A 207 -5.97 -14.73 2.40
N ASN A 208 -6.47 -15.25 3.52
CA ASN A 208 -6.04 -16.53 4.09
C ASN A 208 -6.49 -17.72 3.24
N GLY A 209 -7.60 -17.60 2.52
CA GLY A 209 -8.06 -18.58 1.54
C GLY A 209 -7.27 -18.55 0.24
N SER A 210 -6.78 -17.36 -0.16
CA SER A 210 -6.11 -17.09 -1.43
C SER A 210 -4.79 -17.84 -1.61
N TYR A 211 -4.64 -18.55 -2.73
CA TYR A 211 -3.45 -19.36 -3.01
C TYR A 211 -2.19 -18.51 -3.24
N LEU A 212 -2.34 -17.30 -3.78
CA LEU A 212 -1.27 -16.31 -3.93
C LEU A 212 -0.63 -16.01 -2.58
N VAL A 213 -1.43 -15.66 -1.57
CA VAL A 213 -0.96 -15.33 -0.21
C VAL A 213 -0.22 -16.52 0.39
N LYS A 214 -0.80 -17.73 0.28
CA LYS A 214 -0.18 -18.97 0.78
C LYS A 214 1.20 -19.26 0.16
N ARG A 215 1.39 -18.89 -1.11
CA ARG A 215 2.65 -19.09 -1.84
C ARG A 215 3.70 -18.05 -1.49
N ILE A 216 3.30 -16.78 -1.33
CA ILE A 216 4.24 -15.68 -1.00
C ILE A 216 4.65 -15.67 0.48
N ASN A 217 3.82 -16.21 1.37
CA ASN A 217 4.13 -16.36 2.79
C ASN A 217 4.78 -17.70 3.15
N GLY A 218 4.89 -18.64 2.19
CA GLY A 218 5.54 -19.93 2.39
C GLY A 218 4.74 -20.97 3.17
N THR A 219 3.45 -20.73 3.44
CA THR A 219 2.58 -21.73 4.08
C THR A 219 2.30 -22.94 3.18
N VAL A 220 2.51 -22.81 1.86
CA VAL A 220 2.48 -23.93 0.90
C VAL A 220 3.70 -23.95 -0.02
N ALA A 221 4.43 -25.07 -0.06
CA ALA A 221 5.68 -25.21 -0.83
C ALA A 221 5.45 -25.51 -2.33
N PRO A 222 6.24 -24.93 -3.27
CA PRO A 222 7.35 -24.02 -3.03
C PRO A 222 6.92 -22.58 -2.68
N LEU A 223 7.76 -21.90 -1.89
CA LEU A 223 7.70 -20.46 -1.65
C LEU A 223 7.92 -19.70 -2.97
N MET A 224 7.16 -18.63 -3.19
CA MET A 224 7.26 -17.78 -4.38
C MET A 224 7.54 -16.32 -3.97
N PRO A 225 8.36 -15.56 -4.72
CA PRO A 225 9.17 -15.99 -5.86
C PRO A 225 10.39 -16.84 -5.47
N PRO A 226 10.88 -17.74 -6.34
CA PRO A 226 12.10 -18.52 -6.09
C PRO A 226 13.38 -17.66 -6.17
N THR A 227 13.29 -16.46 -6.76
CA THR A 227 14.38 -15.49 -6.90
C THR A 227 14.60 -14.61 -5.66
N GLY A 228 13.78 -14.79 -4.61
CA GLY A 228 13.82 -14.02 -3.37
C GLY A 228 12.43 -13.59 -2.93
N SER A 229 12.19 -13.55 -1.62
CA SER A 229 10.89 -13.21 -1.03
C SER A 229 10.50 -11.74 -1.24
N LEU A 230 9.20 -11.46 -1.32
CA LEU A 230 8.65 -10.10 -1.24
C LEU A 230 8.98 -9.45 0.11
N THR A 231 9.04 -8.12 0.15
CA THR A 231 9.14 -7.39 1.43
C THR A 231 7.82 -7.50 2.22
N PRO A 232 7.85 -7.37 3.56
CA PRO A 232 6.62 -7.38 4.36
C PRO A 232 5.57 -6.38 3.86
N GLN A 233 6.00 -5.16 3.52
CA GLN A 233 5.11 -4.13 2.96
C GLN A 233 4.48 -4.55 1.62
N GLN A 234 5.21 -5.26 0.75
CA GLN A 234 4.67 -5.76 -0.51
C GLN A 234 3.64 -6.88 -0.29
N VAL A 235 3.88 -7.75 0.70
CA VAL A 235 2.91 -8.77 1.11
C VAL A 235 1.67 -8.10 1.70
N ASP A 236 1.83 -7.11 2.58
CA ASP A 236 0.72 -6.36 3.18
C ASP A 236 -0.15 -5.65 2.14
N LEU A 237 0.44 -5.05 1.10
CA LEU A 237 -0.31 -4.43 0.01
C LEU A 237 -1.17 -5.46 -0.73
N ILE A 238 -0.64 -6.67 -0.97
CA ILE A 238 -1.39 -7.76 -1.63
C ILE A 238 -2.50 -8.30 -0.72
N GLU A 239 -2.20 -8.56 0.55
CA GLU A 239 -3.17 -9.09 1.52
C GLU A 239 -4.30 -8.08 1.79
N GLN A 240 -3.96 -6.82 2.00
CA GLN A 240 -4.92 -5.75 2.25
C GLN A 240 -5.82 -5.52 1.03
N TRP A 241 -5.24 -5.50 -0.17
CA TRP A 241 -6.01 -5.42 -1.40
C TRP A 241 -6.99 -6.59 -1.56
N ILE A 242 -6.57 -7.82 -1.28
CA ILE A 242 -7.47 -8.99 -1.31
C ILE A 242 -8.57 -8.86 -0.26
N ALA A 243 -8.22 -8.42 0.97
CA ALA A 243 -9.19 -8.21 2.06
C ALA A 243 -10.25 -7.16 1.69
N GLU A 244 -9.86 -6.14 0.93
CA GLU A 244 -10.72 -5.08 0.41
C GLU A 244 -11.58 -5.52 -0.80
N GLY A 245 -11.53 -6.81 -1.16
CA GLY A 245 -12.35 -7.37 -2.24
C GLY A 245 -11.59 -7.59 -3.53
N ALA A 246 -10.26 -7.45 -3.52
CA ALA A 246 -9.38 -7.65 -4.66
C ALA A 246 -9.80 -6.84 -5.90
N VAL A 247 -10.33 -5.62 -5.69
CA VAL A 247 -10.92 -4.82 -6.77
C VAL A 247 -9.84 -4.41 -7.76
N ASN A 248 -10.08 -4.63 -9.05
CA ASN A 248 -9.26 -4.09 -10.11
C ASN A 248 -9.60 -2.62 -10.33
N ASP A 249 -8.87 -1.71 -9.71
CA ASP A 249 -8.99 -0.28 -9.97
C ASP A 249 -8.21 0.17 -11.23
N GLY A 250 -7.56 -0.77 -11.90
CA GLY A 250 -7.00 -0.59 -13.23
C GLY A 250 -8.01 -0.67 -14.34
N GLY A 251 -9.17 -1.22 -14.01
CA GLY A 251 -10.41 -1.04 -14.74
C GLY A 251 -11.44 -0.46 -13.80
N SER A 252 -11.59 0.87 -13.86
CA SER A 252 -12.54 1.74 -13.16
C SER A 252 -11.92 2.61 -12.05
N GLY A 253 -11.93 3.93 -12.30
CA GLY A 253 -12.36 4.97 -11.35
C GLY A 253 -11.74 5.04 -9.95
N GLY A 254 -10.42 5.20 -9.82
CA GLY A 254 -9.71 5.33 -8.54
C GLY A 254 -9.33 6.76 -8.09
N GLY A 255 -9.68 7.79 -8.86
CA GLY A 255 -9.94 9.10 -8.26
C GLY A 255 -11.27 9.01 -7.52
N SER A 256 -11.43 9.62 -6.36
CA SER A 256 -12.73 9.74 -5.70
C SER A 256 -13.69 10.70 -6.44
N GLY A 257 -13.59 10.74 -7.77
CA GLY A 257 -14.35 11.55 -8.70
C GLY A 257 -14.56 10.80 -10.02
N PRO A 258 -15.50 11.28 -10.85
CA PRO A 258 -15.78 10.69 -12.16
C PRO A 258 -14.53 10.62 -13.04
N VAL A 259 -14.47 9.66 -13.96
CA VAL A 259 -13.36 9.53 -14.93
C VAL A 259 -13.12 10.88 -15.61
N SER A 260 -11.89 11.37 -15.55
CA SER A 260 -11.49 12.65 -16.12
C SER A 260 -10.99 12.45 -17.55
N TYR A 261 -11.52 13.23 -18.48
CA TYR A 261 -10.97 13.23 -19.83
C TYR A 261 -9.52 13.67 -19.84
N ALA A 262 -9.19 14.77 -19.16
CA ALA A 262 -7.85 15.33 -19.18
C ALA A 262 -6.81 14.44 -18.47
N ALA A 263 -7.19 13.82 -17.35
CA ALA A 263 -6.28 13.03 -16.53
C ALA A 263 -6.20 11.55 -16.93
N ASP A 264 -7.30 10.96 -17.39
CA ASP A 264 -7.41 9.50 -17.56
C ASP A 264 -7.52 9.09 -19.03
N ILE A 265 -8.34 9.79 -19.83
CA ILE A 265 -8.64 9.40 -21.22
C ILE A 265 -7.64 9.98 -22.23
N GLN A 266 -7.32 11.26 -22.14
CA GLN A 266 -6.40 11.92 -23.06
C GLN A 266 -5.00 11.28 -23.05
N PRO A 267 -4.39 10.92 -21.90
CA PRO A 267 -3.09 10.25 -21.91
C PRO A 267 -3.15 8.87 -22.57
N LEU A 268 -4.25 8.14 -22.39
CA LEU A 268 -4.48 6.85 -23.03
C LEU A 268 -4.51 7.00 -24.56
N PHE A 269 -5.31 7.93 -25.08
CA PHE A 269 -5.36 8.21 -26.52
C PHE A 269 -4.04 8.73 -27.06
N THR A 270 -3.34 9.57 -26.30
CA THR A 270 -2.02 10.10 -26.68
C THR A 270 -1.00 8.97 -26.88
N ILE A 271 -0.98 7.98 -25.99
CA ILE A 271 -0.02 6.87 -26.02
C ILE A 271 -0.41 5.83 -27.07
N ARG A 272 -1.70 5.55 -27.23
CA ARG A 272 -2.18 4.37 -27.98
C ARG A 272 -2.75 4.68 -29.36
N CYS A 273 -3.23 5.91 -29.59
CA CYS A 273 -4.08 6.20 -30.76
C CYS A 273 -3.56 7.38 -31.60
N VAL A 274 -3.06 8.44 -30.96
CA VAL A 274 -2.61 9.69 -31.61
C VAL A 274 -1.42 9.48 -32.57
N ALA A 275 -0.72 8.35 -32.51
CA ALA A 275 0.30 8.04 -33.52
C ALA A 275 -0.28 8.02 -34.95
N CYS A 276 -1.54 7.63 -35.10
CA CYS A 276 -2.26 7.49 -36.37
C CYS A 276 -3.44 8.46 -36.50
N HIS A 277 -4.18 8.70 -35.40
CA HIS A 277 -5.36 9.55 -35.38
C HIS A 277 -5.01 11.00 -35.00
N LYS A 278 -4.22 11.66 -35.85
CA LYS A 278 -3.83 13.07 -35.67
C LYS A 278 -3.64 13.82 -36.98
N PRO A 279 -3.70 15.16 -36.97
CA PRO A 279 -3.35 15.99 -38.13
C PRO A 279 -1.89 15.82 -38.56
N PRO A 280 -1.57 16.06 -39.84
CA PRO A 280 -2.46 16.58 -40.89
C PRO A 280 -3.31 15.51 -41.59
N ASN A 281 -3.00 14.22 -41.41
CA ASN A 281 -3.64 13.11 -42.12
C ASN A 281 -4.12 12.06 -41.11
N PRO A 282 -5.19 12.33 -40.34
CA PRO A 282 -5.72 11.36 -39.39
C PRO A 282 -6.30 10.14 -40.11
N GLU A 283 -5.98 8.94 -39.62
CA GLU A 283 -6.61 7.71 -40.11
C GLU A 283 -8.14 7.77 -39.92
N ALA A 284 -8.86 7.38 -40.98
CA ALA A 284 -10.32 7.48 -41.08
C ALA A 284 -10.89 8.89 -40.80
N GLY A 285 -10.08 9.95 -40.96
CA GLY A 285 -10.51 11.32 -40.67
C GLY A 285 -10.69 11.63 -39.18
N LEU A 286 -10.37 10.71 -38.28
CA LEU A 286 -10.56 10.83 -36.83
C LEU A 286 -9.36 11.47 -36.13
N ASP A 287 -9.57 12.59 -35.45
CA ASP A 287 -8.55 13.27 -34.65
C ASP A 287 -8.78 13.03 -33.14
N LEU A 288 -7.79 12.43 -32.48
CA LEU A 288 -7.82 12.10 -31.05
C LEU A 288 -6.87 12.97 -30.22
N THR A 289 -6.39 14.08 -30.78
CA THR A 289 -5.44 14.97 -30.11
C THR A 289 -6.09 15.88 -29.07
N SER A 290 -7.40 16.10 -29.14
CA SER A 290 -8.14 16.88 -28.15
C SER A 290 -9.58 16.38 -27.97
N TRP A 291 -10.19 16.78 -26.85
CA TRP A 291 -11.60 16.48 -26.57
C TRP A 291 -12.52 17.03 -27.66
N ALA A 292 -12.25 18.27 -28.09
CA ALA A 292 -13.10 18.97 -29.04
C ALA A 292 -13.09 18.27 -30.40
N ASP A 293 -11.92 17.79 -30.83
CA ASP A 293 -11.77 17.11 -32.12
C ASP A 293 -12.37 15.70 -32.06
N LEU A 294 -12.17 14.97 -30.96
CA LEU A 294 -12.80 13.68 -30.73
C LEU A 294 -14.33 13.78 -30.77
N MET A 295 -14.91 14.78 -30.09
CA MET A 295 -16.35 14.97 -30.04
C MET A 295 -16.93 15.56 -31.33
N ALA A 296 -16.11 16.21 -32.17
CA ALA A 296 -16.50 16.61 -33.52
C ALA A 296 -16.67 15.39 -34.44
N GLY A 297 -16.11 14.24 -34.08
CA GLY A 297 -16.24 12.99 -34.80
C GLY A 297 -15.32 12.91 -36.02
N ALA A 298 -15.66 12.02 -36.95
CA ALA A 298 -14.88 11.77 -38.15
C ALA A 298 -15.80 11.80 -39.36
N GLU A 299 -15.36 12.45 -40.44
CA GLU A 299 -16.10 12.51 -41.71
C GLU A 299 -17.56 13.03 -41.60
N GLY A 300 -17.89 13.75 -40.52
CA GLY A 300 -19.23 14.27 -40.26
C GLY A 300 -20.14 13.32 -39.46
N GLU A 301 -19.62 12.20 -38.98
CA GLU A 301 -20.31 11.23 -38.14
C GLU A 301 -19.78 11.25 -36.70
N GLU A 302 -20.68 11.03 -35.74
CA GLU A 302 -20.35 10.95 -34.32
C GLU A 302 -19.67 9.61 -34.01
N VAL A 303 -18.46 9.64 -33.48
CA VAL A 303 -17.72 8.43 -33.06
C VAL A 303 -17.91 8.11 -31.57
N ILE A 304 -18.42 9.07 -30.80
CA ILE A 304 -18.80 8.95 -29.39
C ILE A 304 -20.26 9.35 -29.26
N ILE A 305 -21.05 8.48 -28.62
CA ILE A 305 -22.42 8.75 -28.20
C ILE A 305 -22.40 8.89 -26.67
N PRO A 306 -22.44 10.13 -26.13
CA PRO A 306 -22.49 10.35 -24.69
C PRO A 306 -23.60 9.54 -24.02
N PHE A 307 -23.32 9.02 -22.82
CA PHE A 307 -24.19 8.13 -22.04
C PHE A 307 -24.43 6.74 -22.66
N ASN A 308 -23.75 6.39 -23.77
CA ASN A 308 -23.94 5.10 -24.41
C ASN A 308 -22.67 4.58 -25.09
N ALA A 309 -21.77 4.00 -24.29
CA ALA A 309 -20.56 3.35 -24.80
C ALA A 309 -20.88 2.19 -25.75
N ALA A 310 -21.93 1.41 -25.48
CA ALA A 310 -22.28 0.23 -26.27
C ALA A 310 -22.61 0.55 -27.74
N GLU A 311 -23.17 1.73 -28.00
CA GLU A 311 -23.49 2.23 -29.35
C GLU A 311 -22.42 3.18 -29.90
N SER A 312 -21.41 3.55 -29.11
CA SER A 312 -20.31 4.42 -29.58
C SER A 312 -19.34 3.64 -30.45
N GLU A 313 -19.19 4.03 -31.71
CA GLU A 313 -18.30 3.34 -32.66
C GLU A 313 -16.88 3.23 -32.13
N LEU A 314 -16.35 4.31 -31.53
CA LEU A 314 -15.01 4.29 -30.95
C LEU A 314 -14.85 3.17 -29.93
N TYR A 315 -15.85 2.95 -29.08
CA TYR A 315 -15.79 1.90 -28.07
C TYR A 315 -15.91 0.50 -28.69
N GLN A 316 -16.81 0.31 -29.66
CA GLN A 316 -16.99 -0.96 -30.37
C GLN A 316 -15.69 -1.40 -31.04
N LYS A 317 -14.96 -0.48 -31.70
CA LYS A 317 -13.68 -0.77 -32.37
C LYS A 317 -12.57 -1.19 -31.39
N LEU A 318 -12.68 -0.91 -30.09
CA LEU A 318 -11.70 -1.34 -29.07
C LEU A 318 -11.95 -2.75 -28.54
N LEU A 319 -13.12 -3.34 -28.82
CA LEU A 319 -13.50 -4.66 -28.34
C LEU A 319 -12.85 -5.78 -29.18
N PRO A 320 -12.60 -6.95 -28.56
CA PRO A 320 -12.10 -8.12 -29.30
C PRO A 320 -13.13 -8.65 -30.30
N GLY A 321 -12.65 -9.03 -31.50
CA GLY A 321 -13.47 -9.73 -32.50
C GLY A 321 -13.87 -8.90 -33.72
N GLU A 322 -13.58 -7.60 -33.74
CA GLU A 322 -13.82 -6.73 -34.89
C GLU A 322 -12.76 -6.92 -35.99
N GLU A 323 -13.19 -7.00 -37.26
CA GLU A 323 -12.29 -7.12 -38.42
C GLU A 323 -11.38 -5.88 -38.56
N GLU A 324 -11.91 -4.70 -38.23
CA GLU A 324 -11.21 -3.41 -38.23
C GLU A 324 -10.94 -2.91 -36.81
N ARG A 325 -10.49 -3.79 -35.92
CA ARG A 325 -10.21 -3.43 -34.53
C ARG A 325 -9.14 -2.34 -34.41
N MET A 326 -9.23 -1.56 -33.33
CA MET A 326 -8.23 -0.58 -32.91
C MET A 326 -7.64 -0.93 -31.54
N PRO A 327 -6.33 -0.72 -31.33
CA PRO A 327 -5.32 -0.33 -32.32
C PRO A 327 -5.04 -1.44 -33.36
N PRO A 328 -4.62 -1.08 -34.59
CA PRO A 328 -4.40 -2.05 -35.65
C PRO A 328 -3.08 -2.79 -35.46
N GLY A 329 -3.15 -4.11 -35.29
CA GLY A 329 -1.98 -4.94 -35.01
C GLY A 329 -1.37 -4.68 -33.62
N GLY A 330 -0.93 -5.74 -32.94
CA GLY A 330 -0.44 -5.65 -31.55
C GLY A 330 -1.52 -5.92 -30.49
N PRO A 331 -1.16 -5.83 -29.20
CA PRO A 331 -2.07 -6.20 -28.10
C PRO A 331 -3.23 -5.20 -27.98
N TYR A 332 -4.39 -5.71 -27.54
CA TYR A 332 -5.53 -4.86 -27.16
C TYR A 332 -5.15 -3.88 -26.06
N LEU A 333 -5.97 -2.84 -25.89
CA LEU A 333 -6.06 -2.15 -24.60
C LEU A 333 -6.33 -3.19 -23.51
N THR A 334 -5.82 -2.95 -22.32
CA THR A 334 -6.22 -3.79 -21.19
C THR A 334 -7.71 -3.63 -20.96
N GLU A 335 -8.37 -4.65 -20.40
CA GLU A 335 -9.79 -4.59 -20.04
C GLU A 335 -10.11 -3.33 -19.23
N GLY A 336 -9.19 -2.90 -18.38
CA GLY A 336 -9.37 -1.71 -17.58
C GLY A 336 -9.20 -0.38 -18.33
N GLN A 337 -8.31 -0.32 -19.32
CA GLN A 337 -8.22 0.85 -20.22
C GLN A 337 -9.47 0.99 -21.07
N THR A 338 -9.98 -0.12 -21.62
CA THR A 338 -11.25 -0.15 -22.35
C THR A 338 -12.43 0.18 -21.44
N GLY A 339 -12.41 -0.31 -20.20
CA GLY A 339 -13.40 0.00 -19.16
C GLY A 339 -13.47 1.48 -18.81
N MET A 340 -12.33 2.16 -18.65
CA MET A 340 -12.29 3.61 -18.39
C MET A 340 -12.88 4.42 -19.54
N ILE A 341 -12.60 4.04 -20.78
CA ILE A 341 -13.22 4.69 -21.95
C ILE A 341 -14.74 4.48 -21.92
N ALA A 342 -15.20 3.26 -21.61
CA ALA A 342 -16.63 2.96 -21.52
C ALA A 342 -17.31 3.81 -20.43
N GLU A 343 -16.70 3.88 -19.24
CA GLU A 343 -17.19 4.63 -18.09
C GLU A 343 -17.26 6.13 -18.40
N TRP A 344 -16.18 6.72 -18.93
CA TRP A 344 -16.18 8.12 -19.35
C TRP A 344 -17.27 8.44 -20.38
N ILE A 345 -17.48 7.57 -21.38
CA ILE A 345 -18.56 7.76 -22.36
C ILE A 345 -19.92 7.68 -21.67
N ASN A 346 -20.13 6.66 -20.83
CA ASN A 346 -21.40 6.44 -20.10
C ASN A 346 -21.69 7.56 -19.09
N ASP A 347 -20.68 8.28 -18.60
CA ASP A 347 -20.80 9.45 -17.74
C ASP A 347 -21.04 10.75 -18.52
N GLY A 348 -21.21 10.65 -19.84
CA GLY A 348 -21.56 11.78 -20.71
C GLY A 348 -20.40 12.37 -21.49
N ALA A 349 -19.27 11.65 -21.57
CA ALA A 349 -18.08 12.04 -22.33
C ALA A 349 -17.60 13.47 -22.00
N LEU A 350 -17.60 13.83 -20.72
CA LEU A 350 -17.33 15.19 -20.24
C LEU A 350 -15.88 15.62 -20.51
N ASN A 351 -15.66 16.93 -20.70
CA ASN A 351 -14.33 17.54 -20.73
C ASN A 351 -13.96 18.06 -19.33
N ASN A 352 -13.45 17.18 -18.47
CA ASN A 352 -13.18 17.41 -17.06
C ASN A 352 -11.74 17.07 -16.66
#